data_AF-F8F118-F1
#
_entry.id   AF-F8F118-F1
#
_cell.length_a   1.000
_cell.length_b   1.000
_cell.length_c   1.000
_cell.angle_alpha   90.00
_cell.angle_beta   90.00
_cell.angle_gamma   90.00
#
_symmetry.space_group_name_H-M   'P 1'
#
loop_
_entity.id
_entity.type
_entity.pdbx_description
1 polymer ?
#
loop_
_entity_poly.entity_id
_entity_poly.type
_entity_poly.pdbx_seq_one_letter_code
_entity_poly.pdbx_strand_id
1 'polypeptide(L)'
;MKSVYTIKPELARKIVSDIKTVSGTDANVIIEGGVIIASYDPARIGTIHEGGRRIMNGEVDEIAITPEMAATMQGTRPGYNGVIKIDGKRIAVIGIAGDPQIVKPLQKMAEIAVKEEIQREIETERERQIVLDMENQIVDIAERMKVLSLNGSIQAAKLGDKGRSFKIVVAEMRKLAEQINDIIKEIDRNRAQQKQ
;
A
#
# COMPACT_ATOMS: atom_id res chain seq x y z
N MET A 1 -6.63 -2.89 8.88
CA MET A 1 -7.14 -3.56 7.65
C MET A 1 -7.89 -2.65 6.66
N LYS A 2 -8.46 -1.49 7.03
CA LYS A 2 -9.18 -0.62 6.07
C LYS A 2 -8.31 0.08 5.01
N SER A 3 -7.03 0.37 5.26
CA SER A 3 -6.24 1.26 4.39
C SER A 3 -5.64 0.61 3.14
N VAL A 4 -5.74 -0.71 2.97
CA VAL A 4 -5.08 -1.44 1.88
C VAL A 4 -5.89 -1.36 0.57
N TYR A 5 -7.20 -1.09 0.67
CA TYR A 5 -8.13 -1.13 -0.46
C TYR A 5 -8.69 0.26 -0.83
N THR A 6 -7.94 1.32 -0.54
CA THR A 6 -8.34 2.70 -0.90
C THR A 6 -7.26 3.30 -1.77
N ILE A 7 -7.65 3.89 -2.90
CA ILE A 7 -6.71 4.61 -3.75
C ILE A 7 -6.21 5.87 -3.01
N LYS A 8 -4.89 6.02 -2.89
CA LYS A 8 -4.29 7.20 -2.27
C LYS A 8 -4.51 8.45 -3.15
N PRO A 9 -4.81 9.62 -2.57
CA PRO A 9 -4.99 10.85 -3.35
C PRO A 9 -3.78 11.20 -4.22
N GLU A 10 -2.56 10.90 -3.76
CA GLU A 10 -1.31 11.12 -4.50
C GLU A 10 -1.28 10.30 -5.79
N LEU A 11 -1.59 9.01 -5.68
CA LEU A 11 -1.68 8.10 -6.82
C LEU A 11 -2.78 8.55 -7.78
N ALA A 12 -3.96 8.90 -7.26
CA ALA A 12 -5.08 9.39 -8.07
C ALA A 12 -4.71 10.64 -8.89
N ARG A 13 -4.02 11.62 -8.27
CA ARG A 13 -3.52 12.82 -8.96
C ARG A 13 -2.48 12.47 -10.02
N LYS A 14 -1.53 11.58 -9.69
CA LYS A 14 -0.50 11.12 -10.63
C LYS A 14 -1.11 10.48 -11.87
N ILE A 15 -2.08 9.57 -11.70
CA ILE A 15 -2.76 8.89 -12.81
C ILE A 15 -3.42 9.90 -13.76
N VAL A 16 -4.16 10.86 -13.22
CA VAL A 16 -4.83 11.88 -14.04
C VAL A 16 -3.82 12.73 -14.80
N SER A 17 -2.72 13.12 -14.13
CA SER A 17 -1.62 13.86 -14.74
C SER A 17 -0.94 13.07 -15.86
N ASP A 18 -0.66 11.79 -15.65
CA ASP A 18 0.01 10.91 -16.62
C ASP A 18 -0.86 10.70 -17.85
N ILE A 19 -2.17 10.44 -17.66
CA ILE A 19 -3.12 10.31 -18.77
C ILE A 19 -3.19 11.61 -19.57
N LYS A 20 -3.29 12.77 -18.91
CA LYS A 20 -3.33 14.07 -19.59
C LYS A 20 -2.05 14.33 -20.39
N THR A 21 -0.89 14.04 -19.80
CA THR A 21 0.41 14.28 -20.42
C THR A 21 0.62 13.40 -21.66
N VAL A 22 0.25 12.12 -21.59
CA VAL A 22 0.51 11.16 -22.68
C VAL A 22 -0.55 11.24 -23.78
N SER A 23 -1.82 11.40 -23.42
CA SER A 23 -2.94 11.29 -24.37
C SER A 23 -3.62 12.61 -24.71
N GLY A 24 -3.27 13.71 -24.03
CA GLY A 24 -3.98 15.00 -24.13
C GLY A 24 -5.39 14.99 -23.53
N THR A 25 -5.86 13.84 -23.06
CA THR A 25 -7.26 13.60 -22.67
C THR A 25 -7.47 13.83 -21.18
N ASP A 26 -8.61 14.40 -20.81
CA ASP A 26 -8.95 14.59 -19.40
C ASP A 26 -9.40 13.26 -18.76
N ALA A 27 -8.95 13.02 -17.55
CA ALA A 27 -9.34 11.86 -16.75
C ALA A 27 -9.80 12.26 -15.35
N ASN A 28 -10.62 11.40 -14.74
CA ASN A 28 -11.06 11.52 -13.37
C ASN A 28 -10.84 10.21 -12.62
N VAL A 29 -10.53 10.33 -11.33
CA VAL A 29 -10.63 9.23 -10.38
C VAL A 29 -11.80 9.49 -9.45
N ILE A 30 -12.72 8.52 -9.39
CA ILE A 30 -13.96 8.59 -8.63
C ILE A 30 -13.96 7.49 -7.57
N ILE A 31 -14.38 7.80 -6.35
CA ILE A 31 -14.47 6.87 -5.23
C ILE A 31 -15.93 6.64 -4.80
N GLU A 32 -16.12 5.96 -3.67
CA GLU A 32 -17.42 5.70 -3.05
C GLU A 32 -18.30 6.96 -2.96
N GLY A 33 -19.61 6.79 -3.14
CA GLY A 33 -20.57 7.90 -3.26
C GLY A 33 -20.55 8.61 -4.62
N GLY A 34 -19.62 8.26 -5.51
CA GLY A 34 -19.43 8.90 -6.81
C GLY A 34 -18.65 10.20 -6.75
N VAL A 35 -17.84 10.41 -5.70
CA VAL A 35 -17.07 11.64 -5.52
C VAL A 35 -15.80 11.62 -6.36
N ILE A 36 -15.56 12.67 -7.14
CA ILE A 36 -14.30 12.86 -7.87
C ILE A 36 -13.21 13.32 -6.90
N ILE A 37 -12.12 12.57 -6.76
CA ILE A 37 -10.99 12.92 -5.88
C ILE A 37 -9.76 13.43 -6.65
N ALA A 38 -9.69 13.16 -7.94
CA ALA A 38 -8.66 13.68 -8.82
C ALA A 38 -9.27 13.97 -10.19
N SER A 39 -8.93 15.15 -10.73
CA SER A 39 -9.26 15.58 -12.08
C SER A 39 -8.22 16.61 -12.50
N TYR A 40 -8.00 16.76 -13.80
CA TYR A 40 -7.18 17.85 -14.33
C TYR A 40 -7.93 19.19 -14.21
N ASP A 41 -9.27 19.15 -14.18
CA ASP A 41 -10.15 20.28 -13.94
C ASP A 41 -10.43 20.41 -12.43
N PRO A 42 -9.83 21.39 -11.72
CA PRO A 42 -9.98 21.50 -10.27
C PRO A 42 -11.43 21.73 -9.83
N ALA A 43 -12.27 22.32 -10.69
CA ALA A 43 -13.68 22.58 -10.38
C ALA A 43 -14.51 21.30 -10.26
N ARG A 44 -14.00 20.16 -10.77
CA ARG A 44 -14.65 18.87 -10.65
C ARG A 44 -14.32 18.13 -9.36
N ILE A 45 -13.22 18.47 -8.70
CA ILE A 45 -12.79 17.78 -7.48
C ILE A 45 -13.82 18.04 -6.37
N GLY A 46 -14.25 16.97 -5.69
CA GLY A 46 -15.31 17.01 -4.67
C GLY A 46 -16.74 16.97 -5.22
N THR A 47 -16.92 17.08 -6.54
CA THR A 47 -18.24 16.96 -7.17
C THR A 47 -18.64 15.50 -7.39
N ILE A 48 -19.93 15.30 -7.62
CA ILE A 48 -20.50 14.00 -7.92
C ILE A 48 -20.41 13.69 -9.40
N HIS A 49 -19.96 12.49 -9.72
CA HIS A 49 -20.03 11.87 -11.03
C HIS A 49 -21.04 10.72 -11.00
N GLU A 50 -22.21 10.92 -11.61
CA GLU A 50 -23.29 9.91 -11.57
C GLU A 50 -22.86 8.57 -12.18
N GLY A 51 -22.16 8.57 -13.33
CA GLY A 51 -21.65 7.34 -13.93
C GLY A 51 -20.72 6.55 -13.01
N GLY A 52 -19.77 7.23 -12.33
CA GLY A 52 -18.90 6.61 -11.35
C GLY A 52 -19.65 6.14 -10.09
N ARG A 53 -20.68 6.87 -9.65
CA ARG A 53 -21.54 6.44 -8.53
C ARG A 53 -22.19 5.08 -8.82
N ARG A 54 -22.80 4.93 -10.00
CA ARG A 54 -23.45 3.68 -10.42
C ARG A 54 -22.48 2.50 -10.44
N ILE A 55 -21.26 2.74 -10.95
CA ILE A 55 -20.20 1.74 -10.95
C ILE A 55 -19.75 1.39 -9.52
N MET A 56 -19.58 2.39 -8.64
CA MET A 56 -19.17 2.16 -7.25
C MET A 56 -20.26 1.46 -6.43
N ASN A 57 -21.55 1.73 -6.73
CA ASN A 57 -22.70 1.03 -6.15
C ASN A 57 -22.84 -0.41 -6.63
N GLY A 58 -22.06 -0.82 -7.64
CA GLY A 58 -22.09 -2.18 -8.17
C GLY A 58 -23.21 -2.47 -9.16
N GLU A 59 -23.88 -1.43 -9.68
CA GLU A 59 -24.89 -1.61 -10.74
C GLU A 59 -24.27 -2.17 -12.03
N VAL A 60 -23.04 -1.74 -12.33
CA VAL A 60 -22.27 -2.12 -13.53
C VAL A 60 -20.77 -2.03 -13.26
N ASP A 61 -19.94 -2.69 -14.07
CA ASP A 61 -18.47 -2.61 -13.99
C ASP A 61 -17.88 -1.48 -14.84
N GLU A 62 -18.57 -1.14 -15.92
CA GLU A 62 -18.14 -0.14 -16.89
C GLU A 62 -19.34 0.55 -17.53
N ILE A 63 -19.15 1.80 -17.93
CA ILE A 63 -20.17 2.61 -18.61
C ILE A 63 -19.50 3.42 -19.71
N ALA A 64 -19.94 3.20 -20.95
CA ALA A 64 -19.75 4.14 -22.05
C ALA A 64 -20.80 5.25 -21.92
N ILE A 65 -20.35 6.50 -21.76
CA ILE A 65 -21.21 7.66 -21.58
C ILE A 65 -21.23 8.43 -22.89
N THR A 66 -22.35 8.36 -23.61
CA THR A 66 -22.55 9.14 -24.83
C THR A 66 -22.91 10.61 -24.51
N PRO A 67 -22.85 11.52 -25.50
CA PRO A 67 -23.34 12.89 -25.32
C PRO A 67 -24.78 13.00 -24.80
N GLU A 68 -25.68 12.13 -25.28
CA GLU A 68 -27.08 12.10 -24.88
C GLU A 68 -27.22 11.66 -23.41
N MET A 69 -26.45 10.67 -22.99
CA MET A 69 -26.39 10.25 -21.59
C MET A 69 -25.84 11.36 -20.71
N ALA A 70 -24.72 11.99 -21.11
CA ALA A 70 -24.09 13.05 -20.34
C ALA A 70 -25.02 14.26 -20.11
N ALA A 71 -25.93 14.56 -21.05
CA ALA A 71 -26.91 15.64 -20.92
C ALA A 71 -27.94 15.42 -19.81
N THR A 72 -28.14 14.18 -19.38
CA THR A 72 -29.13 13.81 -18.35
C THR A 72 -28.51 13.40 -17.02
N MET A 73 -27.19 13.19 -16.99
CA MET A 73 -26.46 12.66 -15.83
C MET A 73 -25.73 13.76 -15.06
N GLN A 74 -25.83 13.74 -13.73
CA GLN A 74 -25.19 14.72 -12.86
C GLN A 74 -23.65 14.66 -12.97
N GLY A 75 -23.02 15.82 -13.21
CA GLY A 75 -21.57 16.03 -13.14
C GLY A 75 -20.76 15.14 -14.10
N THR A 76 -21.39 14.67 -15.16
CA THR A 76 -20.86 13.67 -16.08
C THR A 76 -20.49 14.32 -17.42
N ARG A 77 -19.42 13.84 -18.07
CA ARG A 77 -19.02 14.23 -19.43
C ARG A 77 -18.97 12.98 -20.32
N PRO A 78 -19.09 13.11 -21.65
CA PRO A 78 -18.92 11.98 -22.56
C PRO A 78 -17.55 11.33 -22.34
N GLY A 79 -17.51 10.01 -22.40
CA GLY A 79 -16.29 9.26 -22.12
C GLY A 79 -16.54 7.82 -21.73
N TYR A 80 -15.48 7.14 -21.32
CA TYR A 80 -15.54 5.76 -20.87
C TYR A 80 -15.11 5.67 -19.40
N ASN A 81 -15.94 5.02 -18.59
CA ASN A 81 -15.70 4.84 -17.16
C ASN A 81 -15.60 3.35 -16.86
N GLY A 82 -14.55 2.95 -16.15
CA GLY A 82 -14.36 1.57 -15.73
C GLY A 82 -13.89 1.45 -14.30
N VAL A 83 -14.35 0.40 -13.63
CA VAL A 83 -14.02 0.08 -12.25
C VAL A 83 -12.58 -0.39 -12.09
N ILE A 84 -11.95 0.00 -11.00
CA ILE A 84 -10.70 -0.58 -10.51
C ILE A 84 -11.06 -1.56 -9.40
N LYS A 85 -10.72 -2.84 -9.61
CA LYS A 85 -10.94 -3.91 -8.63
C LYS A 85 -9.63 -4.51 -8.16
N ILE A 86 -9.47 -4.60 -6.83
CA ILE A 86 -8.39 -5.30 -6.15
C ILE A 86 -9.02 -6.37 -5.26
N ASP A 87 -8.61 -7.64 -5.41
CA ASP A 87 -9.20 -8.78 -4.68
C ASP A 87 -10.74 -8.82 -4.72
N GLY A 88 -11.33 -8.50 -5.87
CA GLY A 88 -12.78 -8.43 -6.06
C GLY A 88 -13.49 -7.22 -5.44
N LYS A 89 -12.78 -6.38 -4.68
CA LYS A 89 -13.33 -5.14 -4.10
C LYS A 89 -13.19 -3.98 -5.07
N ARG A 90 -14.25 -3.20 -5.23
CA ARG A 90 -14.25 -1.95 -6.01
C ARG A 90 -13.57 -0.88 -5.18
N ILE A 91 -12.45 -0.35 -5.68
CA ILE A 91 -11.66 0.63 -4.93
C ILE A 91 -11.77 2.04 -5.50
N ALA A 92 -12.01 2.15 -6.80
CA ALA A 92 -12.15 3.41 -7.52
C ALA A 92 -12.76 3.16 -8.90
N VAL A 93 -13.06 4.24 -9.60
CA VAL A 93 -13.41 4.26 -11.02
C VAL A 93 -12.48 5.24 -11.71
N ILE A 94 -11.96 4.85 -12.87
CA ILE A 94 -11.23 5.75 -13.77
C ILE A 94 -12.15 6.09 -14.93
N GLY A 95 -12.47 7.37 -15.06
CA GLY A 95 -13.20 7.93 -16.18
C GLY A 95 -12.26 8.67 -17.10
N ILE A 96 -12.31 8.39 -18.41
CA ILE A 96 -11.58 9.12 -19.44
C ILE A 96 -12.58 9.81 -20.35
N ALA A 97 -12.47 11.13 -20.48
CA ALA A 97 -13.38 11.94 -21.28
C ALA A 97 -13.10 11.78 -22.78
N GLY A 98 -14.12 11.90 -23.64
CA GLY A 98 -13.98 11.82 -25.10
C GLY A 98 -15.02 10.90 -25.72
N ASP A 99 -14.79 10.51 -26.98
CA ASP A 99 -15.63 9.51 -27.63
C ASP A 99 -15.46 8.15 -26.93
N PRO A 100 -16.52 7.54 -26.38
CA PRO A 100 -16.43 6.27 -25.65
C PRO A 100 -15.78 5.12 -26.43
N GLN A 101 -15.92 5.08 -27.76
CA GLN A 101 -15.30 4.04 -28.59
C GLN A 101 -13.78 4.26 -28.72
N ILE A 102 -13.36 5.52 -28.80
CA ILE A 102 -11.94 5.89 -28.95
C ILE A 102 -11.18 5.76 -27.63
N VAL A 103 -11.80 6.17 -26.51
CA VAL A 103 -11.10 6.24 -25.21
C VAL A 103 -11.20 4.95 -24.38
N LYS A 104 -12.06 3.99 -24.77
CA LYS A 104 -12.18 2.68 -24.09
C LYS A 104 -10.83 1.95 -23.97
N PRO A 105 -10.02 1.78 -25.03
CA PRO A 105 -8.71 1.13 -24.91
C PRO A 105 -7.78 1.84 -23.92
N LEU A 106 -7.76 3.18 -23.95
CA LEU A 106 -6.95 3.98 -23.02
C LEU A 106 -7.43 3.80 -21.57
N GLN A 107 -8.74 3.74 -21.34
CA GLN A 107 -9.29 3.48 -20.01
C GLN A 107 -8.88 2.09 -19.51
N LYS A 108 -8.91 1.07 -20.37
CA LYS A 108 -8.46 -0.29 -20.02
C LYS A 108 -6.98 -0.38 -19.72
N MET A 109 -6.14 0.35 -20.45
CA MET A 109 -4.71 0.44 -20.12
C MET A 109 -4.49 1.13 -18.77
N ALA A 110 -5.21 2.22 -18.49
CA ALA A 110 -5.16 2.88 -17.19
C ALA A 110 -5.63 1.96 -16.06
N GLU A 111 -6.68 1.17 -16.29
CA GLU A 111 -7.17 0.16 -15.33
C GLU A 111 -6.07 -0.83 -14.94
N ILE A 112 -5.35 -1.40 -15.93
CA ILE A 112 -4.26 -2.34 -15.70
C ILE A 112 -3.11 -1.65 -14.95
N ALA A 113 -2.64 -0.50 -15.42
CA ALA A 113 -1.51 0.21 -14.82
C ALA A 113 -1.75 0.57 -13.35
N VAL A 114 -2.97 1.03 -13.03
CA VAL A 114 -3.34 1.39 -11.66
C VAL A 114 -3.49 0.17 -10.78
N LYS A 115 -4.06 -0.91 -11.32
CA LYS A 115 -4.15 -2.19 -10.61
C LYS A 115 -2.77 -2.71 -10.24
N GLU A 116 -1.82 -2.70 -11.17
CA GLU A 116 -0.45 -3.14 -10.92
C GLU A 116 0.25 -2.26 -9.88
N GLU A 117 0.06 -0.94 -9.94
CA GLU A 117 0.69 -0.02 -8.98
C GLU A 117 0.21 -0.27 -7.55
N ILE A 118 -1.11 -0.44 -7.38
CA ILE A 118 -1.69 -0.73 -6.06
C ILE A 118 -1.24 -2.11 -5.58
N GLN A 119 -1.19 -3.11 -6.47
CA GLN A 119 -0.73 -4.45 -6.11
C GLN A 119 0.74 -4.43 -5.63
N ARG A 120 1.62 -3.70 -6.33
CA ARG A 120 3.03 -3.51 -5.92
C ARG A 120 3.13 -2.86 -4.53
N GLU A 121 2.31 -1.86 -4.26
CA GLU A 121 2.29 -1.20 -2.95
C GLU A 121 1.84 -2.15 -1.83
N ILE A 122 0.81 -2.96 -2.08
CA ILE A 122 0.34 -3.99 -1.13
C ILE A 122 1.43 -5.02 -0.84
N GLU A 123 2.13 -5.49 -1.88
CA GLU A 123 3.23 -6.45 -1.76
C GLU A 123 4.39 -5.86 -0.95
N THR A 124 4.79 -4.63 -1.26
CA THR A 124 5.86 -3.93 -0.52
C THR A 124 5.51 -3.78 0.96
N GLU A 125 4.28 -3.40 1.29
CA GLU A 125 3.86 -3.26 2.69
C GLU A 125 3.77 -4.63 3.39
N ARG A 126 3.39 -5.68 2.67
CA ARG A 126 3.38 -7.05 3.20
C ARG A 126 4.78 -7.54 3.52
N GLU A 127 5.73 -7.35 2.61
CA GLU A 127 7.15 -7.69 2.82
C GLU A 127 7.71 -6.94 4.03
N ARG A 128 7.41 -5.65 4.14
CA ARG A 128 7.79 -4.84 5.30
C ARG A 128 7.24 -5.41 6.60
N GLN A 129 5.98 -5.84 6.62
CA GLN A 129 5.35 -6.41 7.81
C GLN A 129 5.98 -7.75 8.20
N ILE A 130 6.39 -8.57 7.23
CA ILE A 130 7.11 -9.82 7.48
C ILE A 130 8.47 -9.52 8.13
N VAL A 131 9.22 -8.56 7.60
CA VAL A 131 10.52 -8.14 8.18
C VAL A 131 10.35 -7.66 9.62
N LEU A 132 9.32 -6.86 9.90
CA LEU A 132 9.01 -6.39 11.26
C LEU A 132 8.69 -7.55 12.23
N ASP A 133 7.94 -8.55 11.78
CA ASP A 133 7.63 -9.72 12.62
C ASP A 133 8.89 -10.54 12.92
N MET A 134 9.76 -10.74 11.91
CA MET A 134 11.04 -11.41 12.10
C MET A 134 11.96 -10.65 13.07
N GLU A 135 12.01 -9.32 12.99
CA GLU A 135 12.75 -8.48 13.94
C GLU A 135 12.27 -8.71 15.38
N ASN A 136 10.96 -8.70 15.60
CA ASN A 136 10.38 -8.94 16.93
C ASN A 136 10.71 -10.34 17.46
N GLN A 137 10.67 -11.37 16.60
CA GLN A 137 11.06 -12.73 16.97
C GLN A 137 12.56 -12.80 17.35
N ILE A 138 13.43 -12.10 16.62
CA ILE A 138 14.87 -12.02 16.92
C ILE A 138 15.12 -11.35 18.27
N VAL A 139 14.38 -10.28 18.60
CA VAL A 139 14.46 -9.61 19.91
C VAL A 139 14.06 -10.58 21.04
N ASP A 140 12.94 -11.30 20.91
CA ASP A 140 12.53 -12.30 21.90
C ASP A 140 13.59 -13.40 22.08
N ILE A 141 14.21 -13.87 20.98
CA ILE A 141 15.32 -14.83 21.06
C ILE A 141 16.51 -14.24 21.83
N ALA A 142 16.90 -12.99 21.56
CA ALA A 142 18.00 -12.34 22.25
C ALA A 142 17.71 -12.17 23.76
N GLU A 143 16.48 -11.82 24.13
CA GLU A 143 16.05 -11.74 25.52
C GLU A 143 16.11 -13.11 26.22
N ARG A 144 15.63 -14.17 25.57
CA ARG A 144 15.73 -15.54 26.08
C ARG A 144 17.18 -15.99 26.23
N MET A 145 18.06 -15.66 25.28
CA MET A 145 19.50 -15.93 25.37
C MET A 145 20.13 -15.19 26.57
N LYS A 146 19.70 -13.95 26.84
CA LYS A 146 20.16 -13.18 28.00
C LYS A 146 19.76 -13.84 29.32
N VAL A 147 18.52 -14.34 29.43
CA VAL A 147 18.06 -15.09 30.62
C VAL A 147 18.81 -16.43 30.76
N LEU A 148 18.98 -17.17 29.67
CA LEU A 148 19.73 -18.44 29.67
C LEU A 148 21.18 -18.23 30.09
N SER A 149 21.84 -17.17 29.59
CA SER A 149 23.22 -16.85 29.98
C SER A 149 23.32 -16.40 31.44
N LEU A 150 22.33 -15.68 31.97
CA LEU A 150 22.27 -15.36 33.40
C LEU A 150 22.18 -16.63 34.26
N ASN A 151 21.24 -17.53 33.93
CA ASN A 151 21.08 -18.80 34.63
C ASN A 151 22.34 -19.67 34.52
N GLY A 152 22.95 -19.71 33.34
CA GLY A 152 24.21 -20.42 33.10
C GLY A 152 25.36 -19.85 33.94
N SER A 153 25.42 -18.53 34.14
CA SER A 153 26.46 -17.87 34.93
C SER A 153 26.38 -18.28 36.40
N ILE A 154 25.15 -18.36 36.93
CA ILE A 154 24.88 -18.82 38.30
C ILE A 154 25.34 -20.27 38.48
N GLN A 155 25.01 -21.15 37.52
CA GLN A 155 25.41 -22.56 37.60
C GLN A 155 26.93 -22.76 37.42
N ALA A 156 27.56 -22.01 36.53
CA ALA A 156 29.00 -22.01 36.37
C ALA A 156 29.72 -21.61 37.67
N ALA A 157 29.21 -20.59 38.36
CA ALA A 157 29.73 -20.18 39.67
C ALA A 157 29.55 -21.28 40.72
N LYS A 158 28.39 -21.95 40.74
CA LYS A 158 28.09 -23.05 41.66
C LYS A 158 29.04 -24.26 41.50
N LEU A 159 29.48 -24.53 40.27
CA LEU A 159 30.40 -25.63 39.96
C LEU A 159 31.88 -25.32 40.29
N GLY A 160 32.20 -24.08 40.68
CA GLY A 160 33.58 -23.67 40.98
C GLY A 160 34.53 -23.92 39.81
N ASP A 161 35.66 -24.56 40.08
CA ASP A 161 36.68 -24.83 39.04
C ASP A 161 36.19 -25.74 37.91
N LYS A 162 35.23 -26.65 38.19
CA LYS A 162 34.63 -27.51 37.16
C LYS A 162 33.76 -26.73 36.17
N GLY A 163 33.36 -25.50 36.51
CA GLY A 163 32.50 -24.64 35.70
C GLY A 163 33.26 -23.66 34.77
N ARG A 164 34.60 -23.63 34.78
CA ARG A 164 35.39 -22.61 34.04
C ARG A 164 35.08 -22.58 32.54
N SER A 165 35.08 -23.73 31.87
CA SER A 165 34.80 -23.82 30.43
C SER A 165 33.36 -23.41 30.11
N PHE A 166 32.41 -23.75 30.98
CA PHE A 166 31.01 -23.37 30.84
C PHE A 166 30.81 -21.85 31.01
N LYS A 167 31.57 -21.21 31.91
CA LYS A 167 31.56 -19.75 32.11
C LYS A 167 31.93 -18.99 30.84
N ILE A 168 32.87 -19.51 30.04
CA ILE A 168 33.30 -18.89 28.77
C ILE A 168 32.14 -18.91 27.76
N VAL A 169 31.50 -20.07 27.59
CA VAL A 169 30.36 -20.22 26.67
C VAL A 169 29.22 -19.27 27.05
N VAL A 170 28.89 -19.21 28.34
CA VAL A 170 27.84 -18.34 28.86
C VAL A 170 28.14 -16.85 28.63
N ALA A 171 29.39 -16.43 28.82
CA ALA A 171 29.79 -15.05 28.55
C ALA A 171 29.66 -14.70 27.06
N GLU A 172 30.03 -15.63 26.17
CA GLU A 172 29.87 -15.44 24.72
C GLU A 172 28.39 -15.38 24.31
N MET A 173 27.53 -16.23 24.89
CA MET A 173 26.07 -16.17 24.66
C MET A 173 25.48 -14.81 25.05
N ARG A 174 25.93 -14.24 26.17
CA ARG A 174 25.47 -12.92 26.61
C ARG A 174 25.92 -11.83 25.65
N LYS A 175 27.18 -11.88 25.20
CA LYS A 175 27.73 -10.95 24.21
C LYS A 175 26.97 -11.02 22.88
N LEU A 176 26.66 -12.22 22.39
CA LEU A 176 25.84 -12.41 21.19
C LEU A 176 24.44 -11.80 21.33
N ALA A 177 23.79 -12.01 22.49
CA ALA A 177 22.48 -11.40 22.76
C ALA A 177 22.53 -9.86 22.79
N GLU A 178 23.59 -9.28 23.34
CA GLU A 178 23.82 -7.83 23.33
C GLU A 178 24.07 -7.31 21.89
N GLN A 179 24.90 -8.00 21.11
CA GLN A 179 25.16 -7.66 19.71
C GLN A 179 23.91 -7.70 18.83
N ILE A 180 23.03 -8.70 19.00
CA ILE A 180 21.77 -8.78 18.25
C ILE A 180 20.90 -7.56 18.53
N ASN A 181 20.78 -7.14 19.80
CA ASN A 181 19.99 -5.96 20.17
C ASN A 181 20.54 -4.67 19.56
N ASP A 182 21.86 -4.55 19.43
CA ASP A 182 22.47 -3.36 18.81
C ASP A 182 22.24 -3.33 17.29
N ILE A 183 22.27 -4.48 16.61
CA ILE A 183 21.91 -4.60 15.18
C ILE A 183 20.45 -4.17 14.95
N ILE A 184 19.51 -4.65 15.78
CA ILE A 184 18.09 -4.27 15.66
C ILE A 184 17.90 -2.76 15.83
N LYS A 185 18.57 -2.15 16.82
CA LYS A 185 18.53 -0.69 17.00
C LYS A 185 19.08 0.08 15.80
N GLU A 186 20.08 -0.47 15.11
CA GLU A 186 20.64 0.13 13.91
C GLU A 186 19.64 0.06 12.74
N ILE A 187 18.96 -1.08 12.57
CA ILE A 187 17.89 -1.23 11.58
C ILE A 187 16.77 -0.20 11.82
N ASP A 188 16.34 0.00 13.06
CA ASP A 188 15.33 1.00 13.40
C ASP A 188 15.77 2.44 13.09
N ARG A 189 17.05 2.78 13.34
CA ARG A 189 17.60 4.09 12.97
C ARG A 189 17.61 4.28 11.46
N ASN A 190 18.09 3.30 10.70
CA ASN A 190 18.16 3.35 9.25
C ASN A 190 16.75 3.51 8.64
N ARG A 191 15.76 2.79 9.19
CA ARG A 191 14.35 2.90 8.80
C ARG A 191 13.77 4.28 9.07
N ALA A 192 14.15 4.94 10.17
CA ALA A 192 13.69 6.30 10.48
C ALA A 192 14.28 7.35 9.54
N GLN A 193 15.52 7.16 9.10
CA GLN A 193 16.19 8.06 8.14
C GLN A 193 15.58 7.96 6.74
N GLN A 194 15.13 6.77 6.31
CA GLN A 194 14.48 6.57 5.01
C GLN A 194 13.05 7.16 4.91
N LYS A 195 12.46 7.62 6.03
CA LYS A 195 11.14 8.26 6.06
C LYS A 195 11.19 9.79 5.89
N GLN A 196 12.39 10.38 5.76
CA GLN A 196 12.60 11.80 5.44
C GLN A 196 12.82 11.99 3.94
#